data_AF-A0A498QY03-F1
#
_entry.id   AF-A0A498QY03-F1
#
_cell.length_a   1.000
_cell.length_b   1.000
_cell.length_c   1.000
_cell.angle_alpha   90.00
_cell.angle_beta   90.00
_cell.angle_gamma   90.00
#
_symmetry.space_group_name_H-M   'P 1'
#
loop_
_entity.id
_entity.type
_entity.pdbx_description
1 polymer ?
#
loop_
_entity_poly.entity_id
_entity_poly.type
_entity_poly.pdbx_seq_one_letter_code
_entity_poly.pdbx_strand_id
1 'polypeptide(L)' 'MTPRQIKAAIILAGESQRRIARRLKVTDGAITQVIYGITTSGRIQREIARVIGKKAKEIWPYHAA' A
#
# COMPACT_ATOMS: atom_id res chain seq x y z
N MET A 1 -4.00 5.31 -8.40
CA MET A 1 -4.01 6.37 -7.35
C MET A 1 -2.61 6.97 -7.22
N THR A 2 -2.48 8.23 -6.82
CA THR A 2 -1.16 8.82 -6.52
C THR A 2 -0.65 8.37 -5.15
N PRO A 3 0.69 8.36 -4.90
CA PRO A 3 1.24 7.99 -3.60
C PRO A 3 0.62 8.77 -2.43
N ARG A 4 0.31 10.06 -2.63
CA ARG A 4 -0.36 10.92 -1.63
C ARG A 4 -1.78 10.45 -1.34
N GLN A 5 -2.55 10.09 -2.37
CA GLN A 5 -3.91 9.56 -2.20
C GLN A 5 -3.90 8.22 -1.45
N ILE A 6 -2.93 7.35 -1.71
CA ILE A 6 -2.79 6.06 -1.02
C ILE A 6 -2.53 6.30 0.47
N LYS A 7 -1.59 7.19 0.80
CA LYS A 7 -1.30 7.56 2.19
C LYS A 7 -2.52 8.13 2.90
N ALA A 8 -3.24 9.04 2.26
CA ALA A 8 -4.48 9.61 2.80
C ALA A 8 -5.55 8.54 3.03
N ALA A 9 -5.74 7.62 2.07
CA ALA A 9 -6.70 6.54 2.19
C ALA A 9 -6.39 5.58 3.35
N ILE A 10 -5.10 5.28 3.59
CA ILE A 10 -4.68 4.48 4.76
C ILE A 10 -5.07 5.18 6.06
N ILE A 11 -4.86 6.50 6.15
CA ILE A 11 -5.20 7.30 7.34
C ILE A 11 -6.72 7.35 7.54
N LEU A 12 -7.48 7.59 6.46
CA LEU A 12 -8.95 7.64 6.51
C LEU A 12 -9.55 6.28 6.89
N ALA A 13 -8.85 5.17 6.62
CA ALA A 13 -9.23 3.84 7.09
C ALA A 13 -8.85 3.56 8.56
N GLY A 14 -8.34 4.55 9.31
CA GLY A 14 -7.91 4.39 10.71
C GLY A 14 -6.62 3.58 10.88
N GLU A 15 -5.87 3.38 9.80
CA GLU A 15 -4.66 2.58 9.76
C GLU A 15 -3.40 3.45 9.60
N SER A 16 -2.23 2.83 9.74
CA SER A 16 -0.95 3.51 9.49
C SER A 16 0.01 2.59 8.75
N GLN A 17 0.91 3.20 7.98
CA GLN A 17 1.98 2.46 7.28
C GLN A 17 2.80 1.61 8.26
N ARG A 18 3.11 2.15 9.45
CA ARG A 18 3.81 1.42 10.53
C ARG A 18 3.04 0.21 11.03
N ARG A 19 1.71 0.30 11.15
CA ARG A 19 0.89 -0.83 11.61
C ARG A 19 0.85 -1.92 10.53
N ILE A 20 0.74 -1.53 9.26
CA ILE A 20 0.82 -2.44 8.10
C ILE A 20 2.20 -3.12 8.04
N ALA A 21 3.28 -2.35 8.17
CA ALA A 21 4.66 -2.86 8.16
C ALA A 21 4.87 -3.91 9.25
N ARG A 22 4.45 -3.62 10.49
CA ARG A 22 4.49 -4.56 11.62
C ARG A 22 3.70 -5.84 11.35
N ARG A 23 2.48 -5.71 10.79
CA ARG A 23 1.62 -6.86 10.43
C ARG A 23 2.29 -7.80 9.42
N LEU A 24 2.98 -7.21 8.45
CA LEU A 24 3.67 -7.96 7.39
C LEU A 24 5.10 -8.39 7.77
N LYS A 25 5.62 -7.94 8.92
CA LYS A 25 7.01 -8.13 9.35
C LYS A 25 8.01 -7.58 8.31
N VAL A 26 7.73 -6.37 7.80
CA VAL A 26 8.61 -5.65 6.85
C VAL A 26 8.99 -4.29 7.43
N THR A 27 9.95 -3.62 6.80
CA THR A 27 10.34 -2.25 7.18
C THR A 27 9.34 -1.21 6.69
N ASP A 28 9.23 -0.09 7.40
CA ASP A 28 8.44 1.07 6.96
C ASP A 28 8.89 1.58 5.57
N GLY A 29 10.19 1.47 5.29
CA GLY A 29 10.78 1.80 4.00
C GLY A 29 10.24 0.94 2.85
N ALA A 30 10.05 -0.37 3.07
CA ALA A 30 9.47 -1.27 2.08
C ALA A 30 8.02 -0.88 1.72
N ILE A 31 7.21 -0.51 2.72
CA ILE A 31 5.86 0.02 2.50
C ILE A 31 5.92 1.31 1.67
N THR A 32 6.84 2.21 2.03
CA THR A 32 7.01 3.48 1.32
C THR A 32 7.39 3.24 -0.14
N GLN A 33 8.39 2.40 -0.42
CA GLN A 33 8.80 2.11 -1.80
C GLN A 33 7.67 1.56 -2.66
N VAL A 34 6.81 0.69 -2.09
CA VAL A 34 5.63 0.17 -2.81
C VAL A 34 4.57 1.24 -3.06
N ILE A 35 4.32 2.13 -2.09
CA ILE A 35 3.38 3.25 -2.26
C ILE A 35 3.84 4.20 -3.37
N TYR A 36 5.15 4.42 -3.50
CA TYR A 36 5.72 5.26 -4.57
C TYR A 36 5.96 4.51 -5.88
N GLY A 37 5.73 3.20 -5.93
CA GLY A 37 5.95 2.38 -7.14
C GLY A 37 7.43 2.13 -7.46
N ILE A 38 8.35 2.38 -6.53
CA ILE A 38 9.79 2.13 -6.69
C ILE A 38 10.06 0.62 -6.71
N THR A 39 9.37 -0.13 -5.87
CA THR A 39 9.42 -1.59 -5.82
C THR A 39 8.02 -2.18 -5.88
N THR A 40 7.91 -3.36 -6.49
CA THR A 40 6.64 -4.08 -6.62
C THR A 40 6.62 -5.27 -5.69
N SER A 41 5.71 -5.25 -4.70
CA SER A 41 5.47 -6.38 -3.81
C SER A 41 3.99 -6.67 -3.75
N GLY A 42 3.58 -7.79 -4.37
CA GLY A 42 2.17 -8.21 -4.37
C GLY A 42 1.62 -8.46 -2.96
N ARG A 43 2.46 -8.87 -2.00
CA ARG A 43 2.06 -9.04 -0.60
C ARG A 43 1.70 -7.69 0.04
N ILE A 44 2.54 -6.67 -0.11
CA ILE A 44 2.31 -5.34 0.44
C ILE A 44 1.12 -4.67 -0.24
N GLN A 45 1.06 -4.73 -1.59
CA GLN A 45 -0.04 -4.15 -2.35
C GLN A 45 -1.40 -4.76 -1.96
N ARG A 46 -1.48 -6.09 -1.80
CA ARG A 46 -2.72 -6.75 -1.35
C ARG A 46 -3.15 -6.33 0.05
N GLU A 47 -2.21 -6.20 0.98
CA GLU A 47 -2.56 -5.77 2.34
C GLU A 47 -3.01 -4.30 2.39
N ILE A 48 -2.34 -3.40 1.66
CA ILE A 48 -2.77 -2.00 1.54
C ILE A 48 -4.14 -1.93 0.85
N ALA A 49 -4.35 -2.72 -0.19
CA ALA A 49 -5.62 -2.82 -0.90
C ALA A 49 -6.76 -3.27 0.03
N ARG A 50 -6.49 -4.31 0.85
CA ARG A 50 -7.41 -4.80 1.89
C ARG A 50 -7.75 -3.72 2.91
N VAL A 51 -6.75 -2.96 3.38
CA VAL A 51 -6.95 -1.85 4.34
C VAL A 51 -7.81 -0.73 3.74
N ILE A 52 -7.56 -0.36 2.48
CA ILE A 52 -8.29 0.73 1.80
C ILE A 52 -9.68 0.28 1.33
N GLY A 53 -9.94 -1.03 1.25
CA GLY A 53 -11.19 -1.58 0.72
C GLY A 53 -11.29 -1.48 -0.80
N LYS A 54 -10.16 -1.48 -1.52
CA LYS A 54 -10.09 -1.48 -2.99
C LYS A 54 -9.29 -2.67 -3.49
N LYS A 55 -9.39 -3.03 -4.77
CA LYS A 55 -8.49 -4.02 -5.38
C LYS A 55 -7.12 -3.41 -5.65
N ALA A 56 -6.06 -4.21 -5.55
CA ALA A 56 -4.70 -3.75 -5.81
C ALA A 56 -4.55 -3.14 -7.23
N LYS A 57 -5.25 -3.69 -8.23
CA LYS A 57 -5.28 -3.16 -9.60
C LYS A 57 -5.91 -1.77 -9.72
N GLU A 58 -6.85 -1.40 -8.84
CA GLU A 58 -7.46 -0.07 -8.84
C GLU A 58 -6.54 0.98 -8.21
N ILE A 59 -5.71 0.55 -7.26
CA ILE A 59 -4.74 1.41 -6.60
C ILE A 59 -3.49 1.60 -7.49
N TRP A 60 -2.98 0.49 -8.03
CA TRP A 60 -1.81 0.42 -8.93
C TRP A 60 -2.21 -0.14 -10.30
N PRO A 61 -2.74 0.69 -11.21
CA PRO A 61 -3.22 0.22 -12.52
C PRO A 61 -2.08 -0.23 -13.45
N TYR A 62 -0.88 0.35 -13.32
CA TYR A 62 0.27 0.08 -14.20
C TYR A 62 1.04 -1.21 -13.88
N HIS A 63 0.67 -1.92 -12.81
CA HIS A 63 1.31 -3.20 -12.43
C HIS A 63 0.43 -4.41 -12.76
N ALA A 64 -0.58 -4.24 -13.62
CA ALA A 64 -1.27 -5.35 -14.27
C ALA A 64 -0.47 -5.79 -15.51
N ALA A 65 0.61 -6.53 -15.29
CA ALA A 65 1.26 -7.37 -16.29
C ALA A 65 1.66 -8.68 -15.61
#